data_AF-A0A7H4M256-F1
#
_entry.id   AF-A0A7H4M256-F1
#
_cell.length_a   1.000
_cell.length_b   1.000
_cell.length_c   1.000
_cell.angle_alpha   90.00
_cell.angle_beta   90.00
_cell.angle_gamma   90.00
#
_symmetry.space_group_name_H-M   'P 1'
#
loop_
_entity.id
_entity.type
_entity.pdbx_description
1 polymer ?
#
loop_
_entity_poly.entity_id
_entity_poly.type
_entity_poly.pdbx_seq_one_letter_code
_entity_poly.pdbx_strand_id
1 'polypeptide(L)' 'MIEQNQLPDTQPPTKICPVITIAGQTYIVMTHMMAGLPQKELGKRVADLTADRAALRDAIDFLINGY' A
#
# COMPACT_ATOMS: atom_id res chain seq x y z
N MET A 1 3.14 -4.95 0.87
CA MET A 1 2.16 -4.54 1.91
C MET A 1 2.35 -5.46 3.10
N ILE A 2 2.14 -4.96 4.31
CA ILE A 2 2.26 -5.73 5.54
C ILE A 2 1.03 -5.50 6.41
N GLU A 3 0.64 -6.52 7.17
CA GLU A 3 -0.49 -6.39 8.09
C GLU A 3 -0.11 -5.44 9.23
N GLN A 4 -1.02 -4.57 9.65
CA GLN A 4 -0.72 -3.56 10.67
C GLN A 4 -0.26 -4.14 12.01
N ASN A 5 -0.72 -5.35 12.36
CA ASN A 5 -0.31 -6.06 13.58
C ASN A 5 1.16 -6.54 13.56
N GLN A 6 1.85 -6.46 12.43
CA GLN A 6 3.24 -6.89 12.27
C GLN A 6 4.26 -5.76 12.40
N LEU A 7 3.82 -4.51 12.61
CA LEU A 7 4.68 -3.36 12.85
C LEU A 7 4.71 -3.00 14.35
N PRO A 8 5.86 -2.54 14.87
CA PRO A 8 5.91 -1.96 16.22
C PRO A 8 5.00 -0.72 16.31
N ASP A 9 4.57 -0.34 17.52
CA ASP A 9 3.60 0.75 17.86
C ASP A 9 3.86 2.14 17.25
N THR A 10 4.91 2.31 16.44
CA THR A 10 5.16 3.52 15.66
C THR A 10 4.25 3.55 14.44
N GLN A 11 3.30 4.49 14.45
CA GLN A 11 2.42 4.74 13.32
C GLN A 11 3.24 5.08 12.06
N PRO A 12 3.08 4.34 10.95
CA PRO A 12 3.88 4.57 9.76
C PRO A 12 3.53 5.94 9.13
N PRO A 13 4.45 6.57 8.39
CA PRO A 13 4.19 7.85 7.75
C PRO A 13 3.02 7.74 6.76
N THR A 14 1.86 8.26 7.11
CA THR A 14 0.60 8.01 6.39
C THR A 14 0.62 8.55 4.95
N LYS A 15 1.47 9.54 4.66
CA LYS A 15 1.67 10.08 3.31
C LYS A 15 2.35 9.09 2.35
N ILE A 16 3.36 8.35 2.81
CA ILE A 16 4.07 7.34 1.97
C ILE A 16 3.41 5.97 2.12
N CYS A 17 2.91 5.67 3.31
CA CYS A 17 2.43 4.35 3.69
C CYS A 17 0.93 4.40 3.98
N PRO A 18 0.07 4.48 2.94
CA PRO A 18 -1.37 4.50 3.14
C PRO A 18 -1.83 3.18 3.75
N VAL A 19 -2.83 3.30 4.63
CA VAL A 19 -3.49 2.17 5.28
C VAL A 19 -4.75 1.83 4.49
N ILE A 20 -4.91 0.56 4.11
CA ILE A 20 -6.05 0.05 3.35
C ILE A 20 -6.66 -1.16 4.06
N THR A 21 -7.93 -1.44 3.78
CA THR A 21 -8.61 -2.63 4.31
C THR A 21 -8.88 -3.62 3.20
N ILE A 22 -8.43 -4.86 3.35
CA ILE A 22 -8.69 -5.96 2.43
C ILE A 22 -9.37 -7.07 3.22
N ALA A 23 -10.58 -7.46 2.82
CA ALA A 23 -11.35 -8.54 3.46
C ALA A 23 -11.49 -8.39 5.00
N GLY A 24 -11.64 -7.16 5.49
CA GLY A 24 -11.77 -6.86 6.92
C GLY A 24 -10.44 -6.79 7.69
N GLN A 25 -9.32 -7.03 7.02
CA GLN A 25 -7.99 -6.95 7.59
C GLN A 25 -7.27 -5.67 7.14
N THR A 26 -6.60 -5.01 8.08
CA THR A 26 -5.89 -3.76 7.83
C THR A 26 -4.46 -4.01 7.39
N TYR A 27 -4.10 -3.44 6.24
CA TYR A 27 -2.77 -3.52 5.64
C TYR A 27 -2.18 -2.15 5.42
N ILE A 28 -0.86 -2.07 5.54
CA ILE A 28 -0.07 -0.90 5.21
C ILE A 28 0.62 -1.13 3.87
N VAL A 29 0.38 -0.21 2.93
CA VAL A 29 1.03 -0.22 1.63
C VAL A 29 2.43 0.36 1.79
N MET A 30 3.45 -0.46 1.51
CA MET A 30 4.84 -0.04 1.60
C MET A 30 5.26 0.56 0.24
N THR A 31 4.78 1.77 -0.06
CA THR A 31 4.98 2.40 -1.40
C THR A 31 6.46 2.53 -1.74
N HIS A 32 7.33 2.75 -0.74
CA HIS A 32 8.79 2.78 -0.90
C HIS A 32 9.42 1.45 -1.35
N MET A 33 8.70 0.33 -1.22
CA MET A 33 9.12 -1.00 -1.69
C MET A 33 8.47 -1.36 -3.04
N MET A 34 7.85 -0.40 -3.73
CA MET A 34 7.24 -0.64 -5.05
C MET A 34 8.29 -1.12 -6.06
N ALA A 35 7.96 -2.21 -6.75
CA ALA A 35 8.82 -2.83 -7.75
C ALA A 35 7.97 -3.45 -8.87
N GLY A 36 8.57 -3.65 -10.04
CA GLY A 36 7.94 -4.42 -11.12
C GLY A 36 7.90 -5.91 -10.78
N LEU A 37 6.80 -6.58 -11.12
CA LEU A 37 6.61 -8.02 -10.95
C LEU A 37 6.27 -8.67 -12.32
N PRO A 38 6.92 -9.79 -12.71
CA PRO A 38 6.53 -10.54 -13.90
C PRO A 38 5.08 -11.03 -13.83
N GLN A 39 4.34 -10.96 -14.93
CA GLN A 39 2.91 -11.34 -14.94
C GLN A 39 2.66 -12.80 -14.51
N LYS A 40 3.61 -13.70 -14.78
CA LYS A 40 3.55 -15.12 -14.35
C LYS A 40 3.60 -15.32 -12.83
N GLU A 41 4.10 -14.33 -12.09
CA GLU A 41 4.18 -14.34 -10.62
C GLU A 41 2.94 -13.68 -9.98
N LEU A 42 2.06 -13.09 -10.78
CA LEU A 42 0.83 -12.48 -10.30
C LEU A 42 -0.15 -13.57 -9.86
N GLY A 43 -0.48 -13.59 -8.57
CA GLY A 43 -1.45 -14.52 -7.99
C GLY A 43 -2.91 -14.21 -8.35
N LYS A 44 -3.82 -14.90 -7.67
CA LYS A 44 -5.26 -14.66 -7.83
C LYS A 44 -5.62 -13.26 -7.33
N ARG A 45 -6.57 -12.60 -8.00
CA ARG A 45 -7.16 -11.34 -7.53
C ARG A 45 -7.94 -11.60 -6.24
N VAL A 46 -7.63 -10.83 -5.19
CA VAL A 46 -8.28 -10.95 -3.86
C VAL A 46 -9.13 -9.74 -3.48
N ALA A 47 -8.94 -8.59 -4.14
CA ALA A 47 -9.65 -7.34 -3.83
C ALA A 47 -9.72 -6.37 -5.02
N ASP A 48 -10.52 -5.32 -4.86
CA ASP A 48 -10.53 -4.10 -5.68
C ASP A 48 -10.23 -2.90 -4.77
N LEU A 49 -9.19 -2.14 -5.09
CA LEU A 49 -8.75 -0.97 -4.33
C LEU A 49 -9.06 0.34 -5.06
N THR A 50 -9.99 0.34 -6.01
CA THR A 50 -10.37 1.55 -6.77
C THR A 50 -10.87 2.67 -5.86
N ALA A 51 -11.50 2.34 -4.73
CA ALA A 51 -11.94 3.32 -3.74
C ALA A 51 -10.77 4.05 -3.06
N ASP A 52 -9.64 3.38 -2.86
CA ASP A 52 -8.42 3.92 -2.24
C ASP A 52 -7.48 4.60 -3.27
N ARG A 53 -7.91 4.72 -4.53
CA ARG A 53 -7.08 5.23 -5.63
C ARG A 53 -6.46 6.59 -5.34
N ALA A 54 -7.18 7.49 -4.69
CA ALA A 54 -6.66 8.82 -4.33
C ALA A 54 -5.46 8.69 -3.40
N ALA A 55 -5.59 7.97 -2.28
CA ALA A 55 -4.51 7.76 -1.33
C ALA A 55 -3.31 7.01 -1.93
N LEU A 56 -3.56 6.00 -2.77
CA LEU A 56 -2.50 5.26 -3.47
C LEU A 56 -1.74 6.14 -4.46
N ARG A 57 -2.46 6.97 -5.23
CA ARG A 57 -1.85 7.91 -6.18
C ARG A 57 -1.02 8.95 -5.44
N ASP A 58 -1.56 9.53 -4.37
CA ASP A 58 -0.88 10.57 -3.59
C ASP A 58 0.40 10.02 -2.96
N ALA A 59 0.39 8.77 -2.49
CA ALA A 59 1.59 8.12 -1.96
C ALA A 59 2.69 7.91 -3.02
N ILE A 60 2.30 7.54 -4.24
CA ILE A 60 3.25 7.41 -5.36
C ILE A 60 3.78 8.79 -5.78
N ASP A 61 2.89 9.77 -5.89
CA ASP A 61 3.26 11.14 -6.25
C ASP A 61 4.23 11.73 -5.21
N PHE A 62 3.96 11.54 -3.93
CA PHE A 62 4.85 11.95 -2.85
C PHE A 62 6.19 11.21 -2.91
N LEU A 63 6.22 9.91 -3.19
CA LEU A 63 7.46 9.15 -3.31
C LEU A 63 8.36 9.65 -4.45
N ILE A 64 7.77 10.06 -5.57
CA ILE A 64 8.51 10.45 -6.77
C ILE A 64 8.83 11.95 -6.79
N ASN A 65 7.88 12.79 -6.38
CA ASN A 65 7.95 14.25 -6.50
C ASN A 65 8.24 14.96 -5.17
N GLY A 66 7.99 14.33 -4.02
CA GLY A 66 8.44 14.79 -2.70
C GLY A 66 7.71 16.01 -2.09
N TYR A 67 6.57 16.45 -2.63
CA TYR A 67 5.91 17.72 -2.25
C TYR A 67 4.86 17.61 -1.11
#